data_AF-A0A2H0MFT7-F1
#
_entry.id   AF-A0A2H0MFT7-F1
#
_cell.length_a   1.000
_cell.length_b   1.000
_cell.length_c   1.000
_cell.angle_alpha   90.00
_cell.angle_beta   90.00
_cell.angle_gamma   90.00
#
_symmetry.space_group_name_H-M   'P 1'
#
loop_
_entity.id
_entity.type
_entity.pdbx_description
1 polymer ?
#
loop_
_entity_poly.entity_id
_entity_poly.type
_entity_poly.pdbx_seq_one_letter_code
_entity_poly.pdbx_strand_id
1 'polypeptide(L)' 'MDPSELLTGDTHLTSLPEVYYKLQEAIDDEDSSFDEIGGLISSDPALATRLLKLANSAFYGFFT' A
#
# COMPACT_ATOMS: atom_id res chain seq x y z
N MET A 1 22.42 1.15 26.57
CA MET A 1 21.86 0.57 25.34
C MET A 1 22.52 1.32 24.21
N ASP A 2 23.44 0.66 23.53
CA ASP A 2 24.18 1.22 22.40
C ASP A 2 23.23 1.19 21.18
N PRO A 3 23.04 2.28 20.42
CA PRO A 3 22.16 2.31 19.24
C PRO A 3 22.45 1.19 18.24
N SER A 4 23.68 0.66 18.26
CA SER A 4 24.16 -0.41 17.41
C SER A 4 23.48 -1.78 17.68
N GLU A 5 22.95 -2.02 18.89
CA GLU A 5 22.26 -3.28 19.23
C GLU A 5 20.85 -3.40 18.61
N LEU A 6 20.21 -2.28 18.29
CA LEU A 6 18.88 -2.24 17.64
C LEU A 6 18.92 -2.71 16.17
N LEU A 7 20.11 -2.81 15.58
CA LEU A 7 20.32 -3.19 14.18
C LEU A 7 20.58 -4.69 14.01
N THR A 8 20.77 -5.43 15.11
CA THR A 8 21.21 -6.83 15.11
C THR A 8 20.05 -7.84 15.07
N GLY A 9 18.83 -7.40 15.37
CA GLY A 9 17.61 -8.21 15.31
C GLY A 9 16.87 -7.97 14.00
N ASP A 10 16.94 -8.95 13.09
CA ASP A 10 16.15 -9.02 11.86
C ASP A 10 16.20 -7.76 10.98
N THR A 11 17.29 -7.65 10.22
CA THR A 11 17.39 -6.81 9.01
C THR A 11 16.50 -7.33 7.88
N HIS A 12 15.25 -7.68 8.19
CA HIS A 12 14.15 -7.54 7.26
C HIS A 12 13.53 -6.14 7.45
N LEU A 13 14.38 -5.11 7.39
CA LEU A 13 13.98 -3.84 6.80
C LEU A 13 13.74 -4.13 5.32
N THR A 14 12.67 -4.90 5.02
CA THR A 14 12.10 -4.89 3.70
C THR A 14 11.77 -3.42 3.50
N SER A 15 12.51 -2.77 2.61
CA SER A 15 12.21 -1.39 2.24
C SER A 15 10.72 -1.37 1.94
N LEU A 16 9.95 -0.52 2.62
CA LEU A 16 8.53 -0.38 2.31
C LEU A 16 8.44 -0.22 0.79
N PRO A 17 7.61 -1.02 0.10
CA PRO A 17 7.58 -1.01 -1.36
C PRO A 17 7.41 0.42 -1.83
N GLU A 18 8.24 0.87 -2.77
CA GLU A 18 8.19 2.23 -3.32
C GLU A 18 6.76 2.65 -3.73
N VAL A 19 5.97 1.68 -4.18
CA VAL A 19 4.54 1.80 -4.51
C VAL A 19 3.70 2.31 -3.34
N TYR A 20 4.01 1.92 -2.09
CA TYR A 20 3.28 2.38 -0.91
C TYR A 20 3.42 3.88 -0.69
N TYR A 21 4.65 4.41 -0.77
CA TYR A 21 4.89 5.85 -0.57
C TYR A 21 4.24 6.68 -1.67
N LYS A 22 4.38 6.25 -2.94
CA LYS A 22 3.71 6.92 -4.06
C LYS A 22 2.20 6.89 -3.93
N LEU A 23 1.63 5.78 -3.46
CA LEU A 23 0.20 5.67 -3.23
C LEU A 23 -0.25 6.61 -2.11
N GLN A 24 0.53 6.72 -1.03
CA GLN A 24 0.23 7.63 0.07
C GLN A 24 0.27 9.09 -0.41
N GLU A 25 1.32 9.49 -1.13
CA GLU A 25 1.44 10.82 -1.73
C GLU A 25 0.25 11.13 -2.65
N ALA A 26 -0.12 10.20 -3.53
CA ALA A 26 -1.25 10.36 -4.44
C ALA A 26 -2.63 10.36 -3.74
N ILE A 27 -2.75 9.84 -2.51
CA ILE A 27 -3.99 9.90 -1.72
C ILE A 27 -4.08 11.23 -0.96
N ASP A 28 -2.95 11.74 -0.48
CA ASP A 28 -2.87 12.98 0.30
C ASP A 28 -2.92 14.25 -0.59
N ASP A 29 -2.69 14.11 -1.90
CA ASP A 29 -2.79 15.19 -2.89
C ASP A 29 -4.24 15.42 -3.34
N GLU A 30 -4.76 16.65 -3.14
CA GLU A 30 -6.11 17.06 -3.51
C GLU A 30 -6.34 17.13 -5.03
N ASP A 31 -5.27 17.26 -5.82
CA ASP A 31 -5.34 17.32 -7.29
C ASP A 31 -5.23 15.93 -7.95
N SER A 32 -4.97 14.89 -7.16
CA SER A 32 -4.77 13.52 -7.66
C SER A 32 -6.09 12.87 -8.10
N SER A 33 -6.00 12.07 -9.17
CA SER A 33 -7.15 11.41 -9.78
C SER A 33 -7.25 9.94 -9.41
N PHE A 34 -8.47 9.39 -9.41
CA PHE A 34 -8.67 7.94 -9.22
C PHE A 34 -7.98 7.09 -10.30
N ASP A 35 -7.81 7.62 -11.53
CA ASP A 35 -7.08 6.94 -12.60
C ASP A 35 -5.58 6.81 -12.27
N GLU A 36 -4.98 7.86 -11.69
CA GLU A 36 -3.58 7.86 -11.26
C GLU A 36 -3.34 6.89 -10.10
N ILE A 37 -4.20 6.95 -9.07
CA ILE A 37 -4.19 6.02 -7.94
C ILE A 37 -4.39 4.58 -8.43
N GLY A 38 -5.33 4.36 -9.36
CA GLY A 38 -5.58 3.07 -9.99
C GLY A 38 -4.38 2.54 -10.77
N GLY A 39 -3.65 3.42 -11.47
CA GLY A 39 -2.41 3.10 -12.16
C GLY A 39 -1.30 2.65 -11.21
N LEU A 40 -1.13 3.36 -10.09
CA LEU A 40 -0.19 2.99 -9.02
C LEU A 40 -0.52 1.62 -8.42
N ILE A 41 -1.78 1.36 -8.11
CA ILE A 41 -2.22 0.06 -7.58
C ILE A 41 -1.99 -1.05 -8.60
N SER A 42 -2.27 -0.79 -9.88
CA SER A 42 -2.12 -1.77 -10.96
C SER A 42 -0.66 -2.12 -11.26
N SER A 43 0.28 -1.27 -10.86
CA SER A 43 1.72 -1.54 -10.99
C SER A 43 2.21 -2.68 -10.10
N ASP A 44 1.49 -3.00 -9.02
CA ASP A 44 1.75 -4.13 -8.13
C ASP A 44 0.56 -5.12 -8.14
N PRO A 45 0.70 -6.27 -8.84
CA PRO A 45 -0.34 -7.29 -8.91
C PRO A 45 -0.80 -7.84 -7.56
N ALA A 46 0.09 -7.89 -6.55
CA ALA A 46 -0.25 -8.38 -5.22
C ALA A 46 -1.13 -7.38 -4.48
N LEU A 47 -0.82 -6.08 -4.59
CA LEU A 47 -1.63 -5.00 -4.05
C LEU A 47 -3.00 -4.94 -4.72
N ALA A 48 -3.04 -4.97 -6.05
CA ALA A 48 -4.28 -4.98 -6.83
C ALA A 48 -5.18 -6.16 -6.43
N THR A 49 -4.61 -7.37 -6.30
CA THR A 49 -5.37 -8.56 -5.87
C THR A 49 -5.93 -8.41 -4.46
N ARG A 50 -5.16 -7.85 -3.52
CA ARG A 50 -5.62 -7.60 -2.15
C ARG A 50 -6.75 -6.58 -2.12
N LEU A 51 -6.63 -5.49 -2.88
CA LEU A 51 -7.67 -4.47 -2.97
C LEU A 51 -8.97 -5.04 -3.56
N LEU A 52 -8.89 -5.81 -4.66
CA LEU A 52 -10.07 -6.45 -5.26
C LEU A 52 -10.75 -7.42 -4.30
N LYS A 53 -9.98 -8.20 -3.52
CA LYS A 53 -10.55 -9.07 -2.47
C LYS A 53 -11.27 -8.27 -1.39
N LEU A 54 -10.71 -7.13 -0.99
CA LEU A 54 -11.31 -6.25 0.02
C LEU A 54 -12.60 -5.59 -0.51
N ALA A 55 -12.57 -5.03 -1.72
CA ALA A 55 -13.72 -4.39 -2.36
C ALA A 55 -14.88 -5.38 -2.55
N ASN A 56 -14.59 -6.65 -2.84
CA ASN A 56 -15.59 -7.72 -2.96
C ASN A 56 -15.88 -8.45 -1.64
N SER A 57 -15.31 -8.02 -0.51
CA SER A 57 -15.58 -8.64 0.80
C SER A 57 -16.95 -8.24 1.33
N ALA A 58 -17.54 -9.03 2.23
CA ALA A 58 -18.83 -8.68 2.84
C ALA A 58 -18.84 -7.34 3.61
N PHE A 59 -17.67 -6.75 3.93
CA PHE A 59 -17.60 -5.43 4.56
C PHE A 59 -17.92 -4.30 3.58
N TYR A 60 -17.45 -4.42 2.33
CA TYR A 60 -17.68 -3.45 1.25
C TYR A 60 -18.72 -3.92 0.22
N GLY A 61 -19.06 -5.20 0.24
CA GLY A 61 -20.01 -5.83 -0.66
C GLY A 61 -21.38 -5.23 -0.46
N PHE A 62 -21.95 -4.71 -1.55
CA PHE A 62 -23.27 -4.10 -1.57
C PHE A 62 -24.32 -5.07 -1.03
N PHE A 63 -24.75 -4.86 0.22
CA PHE A 63 -25.99 -5.43 0.73
C PHE A 63 -27.13 -4.68 0.05
N THR A 64 -27.68 -5.26 -1.01
CA THR A 64 -29.03 -4.91 -1.48
C THR A 64 -30.07 -5.51 -0.56
#